data_AF-A0A4R3MZ03-F1
#
_entry.id   AF-A0A4R3MZ03-F1
#
_cell.length_a   1.000
_cell.length_b   1.000
_cell.length_c   1.000
_cell.angle_alpha   90.00
_cell.angle_beta   90.00
_cell.angle_gamma   90.00
#
_symmetry.space_group_name_H-M   'P 1'
#
loop_
_entity.id
_entity.type
_entity.pdbx_description
1 polymer ?
#
loop_
_entity_poly.entity_id
_entity_poly.type
_entity_poly.pdbx_seq_one_letter_code
_entity_poly.pdbx_strand_id
1 'polypeptide(L)'
;MRGGRIPRWAGPLVRWTGLTPIAKVSPEGLLKVAGGLLARRRAPEAFARFVARRVPAGQRWRLIVGHADALADGERLLAALRQRLDVAEAHLVDVGPAVGAHAGQGTLVVGLQPAP
;
A
#
# COMPACT_ATOMS: atom_id res chain seq x y z
N MET A 1 -0.37 -17.84 -2.90
CA MET A 1 -1.45 -18.43 -3.71
C MET A 1 -0.94 -19.70 -4.39
N ARG A 2 -1.53 -20.87 -4.12
CA ARG A 2 -1.32 -22.09 -4.93
C ARG A 2 -2.34 -22.09 -6.06
N GLY A 3 -2.16 -21.18 -7.02
CA GLY A 3 -2.89 -21.19 -8.29
C GLY A 3 -1.93 -21.68 -9.37
N GLY A 4 -2.24 -22.82 -9.99
CA GLY A 4 -1.38 -23.58 -10.91
C GLY A 4 -1.07 -22.90 -12.25
N ARG A 5 -0.71 -21.61 -12.25
CA ARG A 5 -0.28 -20.85 -13.43
C ARG A 5 0.98 -19.99 -13.17
N ILE A 6 1.64 -20.17 -12.03
CA ILE A 6 2.96 -19.60 -11.77
C ILE A 6 3.99 -20.73 -11.94
N PRO A 7 4.92 -20.63 -12.90
CA PRO A 7 5.93 -21.66 -13.06
C PRO A 7 6.74 -21.80 -11.77
N ARG A 8 7.03 -23.04 -11.37
CA ARG A 8 7.63 -23.41 -10.07
C ARG A 8 8.95 -22.69 -9.74
N TRP A 9 9.61 -22.11 -10.74
CA TRP A 9 10.84 -21.33 -10.61
C TRP A 9 10.63 -19.84 -10.32
N ALA A 10 9.41 -19.29 -10.43
CA ALA A 10 9.13 -17.85 -10.24
C ALA A 10 8.77 -17.45 -8.80
N GLY A 11 8.47 -18.43 -7.93
CA GLY A 11 8.19 -18.20 -6.50
C GLY A 11 9.37 -17.66 -5.66
N PRO A 12 10.64 -18.05 -5.92
CA PRO A 12 11.78 -17.58 -5.12
C PRO A 12 12.31 -16.19 -5.51
N LEU A 13 12.18 -15.76 -6.77
CA LEU A 13 12.87 -14.55 -7.26
C LEU A 13 12.26 -13.24 -6.72
N VAL A 14 10.95 -13.22 -6.47
CA VAL A 14 10.25 -12.06 -5.86
C VAL A 14 10.56 -11.95 -4.36
N ARG A 15 10.91 -13.06 -3.70
CA ARG A 15 11.26 -13.08 -2.27
C ARG A 15 12.67 -12.56 -1.98
N TRP A 16 13.52 -12.35 -3.00
CA TRP A 16 14.94 -12.02 -2.80
C TRP A 16 15.33 -10.57 -3.10
N THR A 17 14.52 -9.80 -3.83
CA THR A 17 14.90 -8.42 -4.19
C THR A 17 14.44 -7.36 -3.21
N GLY A 18 13.51 -7.66 -2.28
CA GLY A 18 12.97 -6.64 -1.37
C GLY A 18 12.21 -5.51 -2.09
N LEU A 19 11.82 -5.75 -3.35
CA LEU A 19 11.11 -4.83 -4.23
C LEU A 19 9.61 -5.09 -4.14
N THR A 20 8.87 -4.21 -3.47
CA THR A 20 7.40 -4.25 -3.38
C THR A 20 6.80 -3.35 -4.46
N PRO A 21 6.13 -3.88 -5.49
CA PRO A 21 5.49 -3.04 -6.50
C PRO A 21 4.42 -2.15 -5.86
N ILE A 22 4.38 -0.88 -6.25
CA ILE A 22 3.27 0.03 -5.90
C ILE A 22 2.34 0.10 -7.11
N ALA A 23 1.05 -0.12 -6.86
CA ALA A 23 0.00 0.17 -7.82
C ALA A 23 -0.75 1.45 -7.44
N LYS A 24 -1.17 2.24 -8.42
CA LYS A 24 -2.02 3.42 -8.26
C LYS A 24 -3.23 3.27 -9.18
N VAL A 25 -4.40 3.66 -8.68
CA VAL A 25 -5.60 3.82 -9.53
C VAL A 25 -5.46 5.13 -10.30
N SER A 26 -5.51 5.06 -11.62
CA SER A 26 -5.48 6.24 -12.49
C SER A 26 -6.82 7.01 -12.40
N PRO A 27 -6.88 8.28 -12.88
CA PRO A 27 -8.15 9.02 -12.93
C PRO A 27 -9.25 8.27 -13.71
N GLU A 28 -8.86 7.39 -14.63
CA GLU A 28 -9.76 6.53 -15.41
C GLU A 28 -10.22 5.26 -14.65
N GLY A 29 -9.86 5.12 -13.37
CA GLY A 29 -10.23 3.97 -12.53
C GLY A 29 -9.39 2.71 -12.74
N LEU A 30 -8.34 2.77 -13.57
CA LEU A 30 -7.50 1.61 -13.90
C LEU A 30 -6.34 1.47 -12.92
N LEU A 31 -6.12 0.26 -12.40
CA LEU A 31 -4.96 -0.04 -11.58
C LEU A 31 -3.70 -0.13 -12.45
N LYS A 32 -2.79 0.84 -12.31
CA LYS A 32 -1.51 0.90 -13.05
C LYS A 32 -0.33 0.72 -12.08
N VAL A 33 0.73 0.09 -12.55
CA VAL A 33 2.00 0.03 -11.79
C VAL A 33 2.57 1.45 -11.71
N ALA A 34 2.75 1.95 -10.50
CA ALA A 34 3.22 3.31 -10.20
C ALA A 34 4.66 3.37 -9.68
N GLY A 35 5.34 2.21 -9.58
CA GLY A 35 6.73 2.08 -9.20
C GLY A 35 7.00 0.79 -8.40
N GLY A 36 8.19 0.70 -7.81
CA GLY A 36 8.56 -0.33 -6.85
C GLY A 36 9.27 0.26 -5.64
N LEU A 37 8.96 -0.25 -4.45
CA LEU A 37 9.61 0.07 -3.18
C LEU A 37 10.69 -0.97 -2.92
N LEU A 38 11.95 -0.58 -2.98
CA LEU A 38 13.04 -1.41 -2.47
C LEU A 38 13.15 -1.21 -0.96
N ALA A 39 12.33 -1.88 -0.16
CA ALA A 39 12.34 -1.71 1.28
C ALA A 39 11.88 -2.99 2.00
N ARG A 40 12.81 -3.72 2.63
CA ARG A 40 12.49 -4.92 3.40
C ARG A 40 11.81 -4.59 4.75
N ARG A 41 12.52 -3.87 5.64
CA ARG A 41 12.04 -3.58 7.00
C ARG A 41 11.31 -2.24 7.15
N ARG A 42 11.56 -1.27 6.26
CA ARG A 42 10.98 0.08 6.28
C ARG A 42 9.96 0.31 5.15
N ALA A 43 9.33 -0.76 4.66
CA ALA A 43 8.33 -0.68 3.60
C ALA A 43 7.17 0.27 3.95
N PRO A 44 6.57 0.21 5.16
CA PRO A 44 5.50 1.13 5.54
C PRO A 44 5.91 2.61 5.45
N GLU A 45 7.06 2.99 6.02
CA GLU A 45 7.51 4.38 6.03
C GLU A 45 7.96 4.86 4.65
N ALA A 46 8.53 3.96 3.86
CA ALA A 46 8.88 4.24 2.47
C ALA A 46 7.61 4.44 1.61
N PHE A 47 6.57 3.65 1.85
CA PHE A 47 5.28 3.82 1.19
C PHE A 47 4.59 5.13 1.59
N ALA A 48 4.58 5.47 2.88
CA ALA A 48 4.07 6.76 3.35
C ALA A 48 4.78 7.94 2.67
N ARG A 49 6.12 7.87 2.55
CA ARG A 49 6.91 8.88 1.84
C ARG A 49 6.58 8.95 0.35
N PHE A 50 6.36 7.80 -0.28
CA PHE A 50 5.97 7.73 -1.69
C PHE A 50 4.62 8.42 -1.93
N VAL A 51 3.64 8.18 -1.04
CA VAL A 51 2.31 8.78 -1.08
C VAL A 51 2.42 10.30 -0.87
N ALA A 52 3.09 10.73 0.19
CA ALA A 52 3.21 12.15 0.54
C ALA A 52 3.85 13.01 -0.55
N ARG A 53 4.80 12.46 -1.32
CA ARG A 53 5.43 13.15 -2.45
C ARG A 53 4.52 13.35 -3.67
N ARG A 54 3.34 12.72 -3.71
CA ARG A 54 2.45 12.66 -4.88
C ARG A 54 1.10 13.31 -4.66
N VAL A 55 0.87 13.90 -3.49
CA VAL A 55 -0.34 14.61 -3.16
C VAL A 55 -0.05 16.11 -3.03
N PRO A 56 -1.00 17.00 -3.39
CA PRO A 56 -0.85 18.42 -3.18
C PRO A 56 -0.51 18.78 -1.73
N ALA A 57 0.42 19.73 -1.55
CA ALA A 57 0.69 20.34 -0.26
C ALA A 57 -0.46 21.28 0.13
N GLY A 58 -0.68 21.46 1.44
CA GLY A 58 -1.75 22.35 1.95
C GLY A 58 -3.18 21.80 1.79
N GLN A 59 -3.34 20.59 1.24
CA GLN A 59 -4.62 19.89 1.21
C GLN A 59 -4.78 19.05 2.48
N ARG A 60 -5.95 19.16 3.12
CA ARG A 60 -6.38 18.30 4.21
C ARG A 60 -7.02 17.02 3.67
N TRP A 61 -6.73 15.87 4.29
CA TRP A 61 -7.13 14.56 3.77
C TRP A 61 -7.95 13.75 4.77
N ARG A 62 -8.88 12.95 4.25
CA ARG A 62 -9.39 11.73 4.88
C ARG A 62 -8.63 10.53 4.33
N LEU A 63 -8.30 9.60 5.21
CA LEU A 63 -7.29 8.57 4.98
C LEU A 63 -7.83 7.21 5.41
N ILE A 64 -7.62 6.20 4.57
CA ILE A 64 -7.82 4.79 4.94
C ILE A 64 -6.58 3.98 4.61
N VAL A 65 -6.12 3.17 5.58
CA VAL A 65 -5.10 2.15 5.37
C VAL A 65 -5.76 0.79 5.42
N GLY A 66 -5.60 0.01 4.36
CA GLY A 66 -5.99 -1.40 4.32
C GLY A 66 -4.78 -2.30 4.51
N HIS A 67 -4.93 -3.41 5.25
CA HIS A 67 -3.90 -4.45 5.35
C HIS A 67 -4.45 -5.84 5.01
N ALA A 68 -3.64 -6.76 4.48
CA ALA A 68 -4.01 -8.19 4.35
C ALA A 68 -3.17 -9.03 5.33
N ASP A 69 -3.74 -9.33 6.51
CA ASP A 69 -3.05 -10.04 7.61
C ASP A 69 -1.65 -9.44 7.90
N ALA A 70 -1.61 -8.10 8.01
CA ALA A 70 -0.40 -7.31 8.16
C ALA A 70 -0.63 -6.11 9.08
N LEU A 71 -1.37 -6.32 10.18
CA LEU A 71 -1.85 -5.25 11.07
C LEU A 71 -0.71 -4.33 11.55
N ALA A 72 0.38 -4.89 12.08
CA ALA A 72 1.50 -4.12 12.60
C ALA A 72 2.15 -3.22 11.53
N ASP A 73 2.24 -3.68 10.28
CA ASP A 73 2.76 -2.87 9.18
C ASP A 73 1.75 -1.81 8.72
N GLY A 74 0.44 -2.12 8.80
CA GLY A 74 -0.64 -1.16 8.60
C GLY A 74 -0.63 -0.03 9.62
N GLU A 75 -0.43 -0.33 10.90
CA GLU A 75 -0.30 0.66 11.98
C GLU A 75 0.90 1.58 11.76
N ARG A 76 2.05 1.00 11.41
CA ARG A 76 3.27 1.78 11.07
C ARG A 76 3.07 2.69 9.88
N LEU A 77 2.39 2.20 8.83
CA LEU A 77 2.06 2.99 7.64
C LEU A 77 1.13 4.15 8.00
N LEU A 78 0.07 3.88 8.78
CA LEU A 78 -0.88 4.89 9.20
C LEU A 78 -0.21 5.99 10.04
N ALA A 79 0.61 5.61 11.01
CA ALA A 79 1.39 6.54 11.82
C ALA A 79 2.33 7.39 10.96
N ALA A 80 3.04 6.77 10.01
CA ALA A 80 3.95 7.48 9.12
C ALA A 80 3.24 8.46 8.16
N LEU A 81 2.01 8.15 7.74
CA LEU A 81 1.17 9.06 6.92
C LEU A 81 0.68 10.25 7.74
N ARG A 82 0.20 10.03 8.98
CA ARG A 82 -0.24 11.09 9.89
C ARG A 82 0.87 12.09 10.23
N GLN A 83 2.12 11.66 10.24
CA GLN A 83 3.28 12.55 10.44
C GLN A 83 3.60 13.43 9.22
N ARG A 84 3.07 13.10 8.03
CA ARG A 84 3.49 13.70 6.75
C ARG A 84 2.38 14.47 6.05
N LEU A 85 1.13 14.20 6.38
CA LEU A 85 -0.05 14.77 5.75
C LEU A 85 -0.89 15.50 6.80
N ASP A 86 -1.58 16.56 6.39
CA ASP A 86 -2.68 17.10 7.18
C ASP A 86 -3.89 16.17 7.04
N VAL A 87 -4.28 15.54 8.16
CA VAL A 87 -5.27 14.48 8.21
C VAL A 87 -6.44 14.92 9.09
N ALA A 88 -7.63 15.00 8.52
CA ALA A 88 -8.87 15.22 9.25
C ALA A 88 -9.37 13.93 9.92
N GLU A 89 -9.26 12.80 9.20
CA GLU A 89 -9.80 11.51 9.62
C GLU A 89 -8.96 10.37 9.06
N ALA A 90 -8.81 9.29 9.84
CA ALA A 90 -7.92 8.20 9.51
C ALA A 90 -8.42 6.86 10.06
N HIS A 91 -8.57 5.88 9.17
CA HIS A 91 -9.02 4.52 9.47
C HIS A 91 -7.97 3.48 9.12
N LEU A 92 -7.88 2.42 9.93
CA LEU A 92 -7.11 1.21 9.62
C LEU A 92 -8.10 0.04 9.52
N VAL A 93 -8.08 -0.68 8.40
CA VAL A 93 -9.03 -1.77 8.14
C VAL A 93 -8.32 -3.00 7.59
N ASP A 94 -8.92 -4.16 7.81
CA ASP A 94 -8.54 -5.37 7.10
C ASP A 94 -9.10 -5.31 5.67
N VAL A 95 -8.32 -5.75 4.68
CA VAL A 95 -8.82 -5.85 3.31
C VAL A 95 -9.55 -7.18 3.13
N GLY A 96 -10.72 -7.12 2.51
CA GLY A 96 -11.56 -8.30 2.32
C GLY A 96 -10.86 -9.42 1.54
N PRO A 97 -11.39 -10.65 1.62
CA PRO A 97 -10.75 -11.86 1.08
C PRO A 97 -10.47 -11.78 -0.41
N ALA A 98 -11.27 -11.03 -1.18
CA ALA A 98 -11.02 -10.81 -2.60
C ALA A 98 -9.71 -10.05 -2.87
N VAL A 99 -9.41 -9.01 -2.09
CA VAL A 99 -8.15 -8.25 -2.23
C VAL A 99 -6.97 -9.09 -1.75
N GLY A 100 -7.13 -9.77 -0.60
CA GLY A 100 -6.12 -10.70 -0.09
C GLY A 100 -5.81 -11.86 -1.04
N ALA A 101 -6.82 -12.40 -1.74
CA ALA A 101 -6.69 -13.50 -2.70
C ALA A 101 -5.89 -13.12 -3.96
N HIS A 102 -5.91 -11.84 -4.35
CA HIS A 102 -5.21 -11.39 -5.57
C HIS A 102 -3.86 -10.74 -5.27
N ALA A 103 -3.75 -9.95 -4.19
CA ALA A 103 -2.53 -9.23 -3.84
C ALA A 103 -1.61 -10.03 -2.90
N GLY A 104 -2.17 -10.97 -2.12
CA GLY A 104 -1.44 -11.80 -1.17
C GLY A 104 -1.32 -11.21 0.25
N GLN A 105 -0.99 -12.08 1.20
CA GLN A 105 -0.67 -11.72 2.59
C GLN A 105 0.49 -10.71 2.65
N GLY A 106 0.43 -9.74 3.58
CA GLY A 106 1.41 -8.67 3.68
C GLY A 106 1.09 -7.43 2.83
N THR A 107 -0.02 -7.44 2.09
CA THR A 107 -0.45 -6.31 1.26
C THR A 107 -0.85 -5.13 2.14
N LEU A 108 -0.42 -3.92 1.73
CA LEU A 108 -0.88 -2.65 2.29
C LEU A 108 -1.52 -1.80 1.19
N VAL A 109 -2.61 -1.12 1.52
CA VAL A 109 -3.35 -0.24 0.62
C VAL A 109 -3.53 1.12 1.29
N VAL A 110 -3.42 2.21 0.52
CA VAL A 110 -3.71 3.56 1.01
C VAL A 110 -4.76 4.20 0.11
N GLY A 111 -5.86 4.65 0.71
CA GLY A 111 -6.86 5.51 0.07
C GLY A 111 -6.80 6.91 0.67
N LEU A 112 -6.84 7.93 -0.19
CA LEU A 112 -6.88 9.35 0.20
C LEU A 112 -8.04 10.03 -0.50
N GLN A 113 -8.81 10.82 0.26
CA GLN A 113 -9.87 11.67 -0.24
C GLN A 113 -9.71 13.08 0.34
N PRO A 114 -9.84 14.16 -0.45
CA PRO A 114 -9.85 15.52 0.10
C PRO A 114 -10.91 15.65 1.19
N ALA A 115 -10.52 16.25 2.31
CA ALA A 115 -11.44 16.73 3.33
C ALA A 115 -11.95 18.12 2.93
N PRO A 116 -13.20 18.46 3.27
CA PRO A 116 -13.74 19.80 3.09
C PRO A 116 -12.98 20.85 3.94
#